data_AF-A0A529LLZ9-F1
#
_entry.id   AF-A0A529LLZ9-F1
#
_cell.length_a   1.000
_cell.length_b   1.000
_cell.length_c   1.000
_cell.angle_alpha   90.00
_cell.angle_beta   90.00
_cell.angle_gamma   90.00
#
_symmetry.space_group_name_H-M   'P 1'
#
loop_
_entity.id
_entity.type
_entity.pdbx_description
1 polymer ?
#
loop_
_entity_poly.entity_id
_entity_poly.type
_entity_poly.pdbx_seq_one_letter_code
_entity_poly.pdbx_strand_id
1 'polypeptide(L)' 'MKKFINSVDTVLTESLDGFVAAHADILVLGDEHKFVRRKTLRPGKVP' A
#
# COMPACT_ATOMS: atom_id res chain seq x y z
N MET A 1 4.39 26.13 -5.42
CA MET A 1 3.99 24.74 -5.12
C MET A 1 5.16 24.02 -4.44
N LYS A 2 4.94 23.35 -3.30
CA LYS A 2 6.00 22.60 -2.57
C LYS A 2 5.76 21.07 -2.55
N LYS A 3 4.61 20.59 -3.05
CA LYS A 3 4.24 19.16 -3.02
C LYS A 3 4.46 18.53 -4.39
N PHE A 4 5.12 17.38 -4.42
CA PHE A 4 5.33 16.57 -5.61
C PHE A 4 4.22 15.51 -5.68
N ILE A 5 3.07 15.89 -6.24
CA ILE A 5 1.88 15.05 -6.39
C ILE A 5 1.25 15.34 -7.76
N ASN A 6 0.62 14.35 -8.37
CA ASN A 6 -0.04 14.53 -9.68
C ASN A 6 -1.42 15.19 -9.50
N SER A 7 -2.28 14.61 -8.66
CA SER A 7 -3.59 15.16 -8.30
C SER A 7 -3.87 14.94 -6.81
N VAL A 8 -4.68 15.81 -6.22
CA VAL A 8 -5.14 15.66 -4.83
C VAL A 8 -6.09 14.48 -4.65
N ASP A 9 -6.82 14.10 -5.70
CA ASP A 9 -7.80 13.01 -5.64
C ASP A 9 -7.13 11.64 -5.69
N THR A 10 -5.98 11.53 -6.37
CA THR A 10 -5.29 10.25 -6.62
C THR A 10 -4.04 10.06 -5.78
N VAL A 11 -3.59 11.08 -5.04
CA VAL A 11 -2.34 11.02 -4.26
C VAL A 11 -2.29 9.80 -3.34
N LEU A 12 -3.41 9.43 -2.73
CA LEU A 12 -3.47 8.26 -1.84
C LEU A 12 -3.26 6.96 -2.61
N THR A 13 -4.00 6.75 -3.69
CA THR A 13 -3.95 5.50 -4.45
C THR A 13 -2.60 5.34 -5.14
N GLU A 14 -2.08 6.40 -5.77
CA GLU A 14 -0.76 6.40 -6.40
C GLU A 14 0.37 6.12 -5.40
N SER A 15 0.29 6.70 -4.20
CA SER A 15 1.29 6.46 -3.15
C SER A 15 1.24 5.03 -2.64
N LEU A 16 0.05 4.46 -2.45
CA LEU A 16 -0.11 3.08 -1.99
C LEU A 16 0.31 2.05 -3.04
N ASP A 17 0.00 2.30 -4.32
CA ASP A 17 0.46 1.48 -5.43
C ASP A 17 1.98 1.46 -5.49
N GLY A 18 2.63 2.64 -5.40
CA GLY A 18 4.09 2.75 -5.37
C GLY A 18 4.71 2.06 -4.14
N PHE A 19 4.12 2.24 -2.96
CA PHE A 19 4.60 1.64 -1.71
C PHE A 19 4.54 0.10 -1.74
N VAL A 20 3.41 -0.47 -2.20
CA VAL A 20 3.27 -1.93 -2.30
C VAL A 20 4.15 -2.49 -3.42
N ALA A 21 4.31 -1.79 -4.54
CA ALA A 21 5.21 -2.21 -5.61
C ALA A 21 6.68 -2.26 -5.12
N ALA A 22 7.12 -1.26 -4.36
CA ALA A 22 8.49 -1.20 -3.81
C ALA A 22 8.79 -2.31 -2.77
N HIS A 23 7.76 -2.84 -2.12
CA HIS A 23 7.87 -3.86 -1.06
C HIS A 23 7.02 -5.10 -1.35
N ALA A 24 6.89 -5.47 -2.63
CA ALA A 24 6.01 -6.55 -3.10
C ALA A 24 6.43 -7.95 -2.63
N ASP A 25 7.62 -8.08 -2.04
CA ASP A 25 8.12 -9.28 -1.38
C ASP A 25 7.36 -9.56 -0.07
N ILE A 26 6.96 -8.52 0.67
CA ILE A 26 6.36 -8.65 2.00
C ILE A 26 4.97 -8.01 2.16
N LEU A 27 4.56 -7.11 1.27
CA LEU A 27 3.28 -6.41 1.34
C LEU A 27 2.36 -6.77 0.18
N VAL A 28 1.05 -6.64 0.45
CA VAL A 28 -0.01 -6.65 -0.56
C VAL A 28 -1.04 -5.58 -0.20
N LEU A 29 -1.58 -4.93 -1.23
CA LEU A 29 -2.64 -3.95 -1.11
C LEU A 29 -3.98 -4.65 -0.87
N GLY A 30 -4.76 -4.15 0.08
CA GLY A 30 -6.14 -4.56 0.32
C GLY A 30 -7.12 -3.84 -0.59
N ASP A 31 -8.37 -4.29 -0.58
CA ASP A 31 -9.39 -3.80 -1.49
C ASP A 31 -9.62 -2.28 -1.34
N GLU A 32 -9.91 -1.64 -2.48
CA GLU A 32 -10.21 -0.20 -2.58
C GLU A 32 -9.14 0.71 -1.96
N HIS A 33 -7.88 0.26 -1.92
CA HIS A 33 -6.75 1.00 -1.35
C HIS A 33 -6.98 1.38 0.13
N LYS A 34 -7.84 0.65 0.86
CA LYS A 34 -8.22 0.99 2.25
C LYS A 34 -7.22 0.58 3.30
N PHE A 35 -6.43 -0.46 3.03
CA PHE A 35 -5.42 -0.97 3.94
C PHE A 35 -4.30 -1.69 3.19
N VAL A 36 -3.16 -1.83 3.86
CA VAL A 36 -2.04 -2.66 3.42
C VAL A 36 -1.89 -3.78 4.44
N ARG A 37 -1.59 -4.98 3.99
CA ARG A 37 -1.34 -6.12 4.87
C ARG A 37 -0.07 -6.86 4.48
N ARG A 38 0.39 -7.69 5.40
CA ARG A 38 1.45 -8.65 5.12
C ARG A 38 0.99 -9.64 4.04
N LYS A 39 1.86 -9.88 3.08
CA LYS A 39 1.67 -10.87 2.01
C LYS A 39 1.51 -12.28 2.58
N THR A 40 2.37 -12.63 3.52
CA THR A 40 2.35 -13.93 4.20
C THR A 40 2.15 -13.73 5.70
N LEU A 41 1.07 -14.31 6.24
CA LEU A 41 0.83 -14.39 7.68
C LEU A 41 1.69 -15.50 8.29
N ARG A 42 2.12 -15.31 9.54
CA ARG A 42 2.84 -16.38 10.25
C ARG A 42 1.83 -17.40 10.78
N PRO A 43 1.92 -18.69 10.37
CA PRO A 43 1.05 -19.72 10.92
C PRO A 43 1.16 -19.81 12.44
N GLY A 44 0.04 -20.06 13.12
CA GLY A 44 -0.02 -20.16 14.59
C GLY A 44 0.16 -18.83 15.33
N LYS A 45 0.13 -17.69 14.64
CA LYS A 45 0.09 -16.36 15.24
C LYS A 45 -1.26 -15.70 14.97
N VAL A 46 -1.74 -14.95 15.97
CA VAL A 46 -2.92 -14.11 15.81
C VAL A 46 -2.58 -12.99 14.81
N PRO A 47 -3.38 -12.79 13.74
CA PRO A 47 -3.16 -11.75 12.73
C PRO A 47 -3.17 -10.32 13.29
#